data_AF-G1N2X0-F1
#
_entry.id   AF-G1N2X0-F1
#
_cell.length_a   1.000
_cell.length_b   1.000
_cell.length_c   1.000
_cell.angle_alpha   90.00
_cell.angle_beta   90.00
_cell.angle_gamma   90.00
#
_symmetry.space_group_name_H-M   'P 1'
#
loop_
_entity.id
_entity.type
_entity.pdbx_description
1 polymer ?
#
loop_
_entity_poly.entity_id
_entity_poly.type
_entity_poly.pdbx_seq_one_letter_code
_entity_poly.pdbx_strand_id
1 'polypeptide(L)'
;MLQGCCSEAEAQQTGRRQTPPQPIQCELPTVPVQIGPHFLKGISFNESAAENLKLKTHTMLQLIKEAGCHNGLTPRDDSPVTEVLNQVCPSTWRGACKTAVQLLFGQAGLVVVDTAQIENKEAYAPQISLEGSRIVVQVPSTWCLKEDPATMSLLQRSLDPEKTLGLVDVLYTAVFDIPRWKEGRYICS
;
A
#
# COMPACT_ATOMS: atom_id res chain seq x y z
N MET A 1 39.11 -12.83 -30.74
CA MET A 1 38.19 -12.01 -31.56
C MET A 1 37.10 -12.95 -32.07
N LEU A 2 35.97 -13.00 -31.37
CA LEU A 2 34.76 -13.66 -31.88
C LEU A 2 33.66 -12.60 -31.84
N GLN A 3 33.15 -12.36 -33.03
CA GLN A 3 32.37 -11.24 -33.49
C GLN A 3 30.91 -11.66 -33.53
N GLY A 4 30.04 -10.83 -32.96
CA GLY A 4 28.64 -10.64 -33.37
C GLY A 4 27.70 -11.85 -33.33
N CYS A 5 26.87 -11.92 -32.28
CA CYS A 5 25.53 -12.52 -32.32
C CYS A 5 24.63 -11.82 -31.29
N CYS A 6 24.33 -10.53 -31.50
CA CYS A 6 23.10 -9.95 -30.98
C CYS A 6 22.34 -9.42 -32.19
N SER A 7 21.29 -10.14 -32.56
CA SER A 7 20.41 -9.76 -33.67
C SER A 7 19.63 -8.51 -33.23
N GLU A 8 19.75 -7.40 -33.98
CA GLU A 8 18.98 -6.17 -33.75
C GLU A 8 17.45 -6.39 -33.76
N ALA A 9 16.99 -7.56 -34.24
CA ALA A 9 15.60 -7.98 -34.20
C ALA A 9 15.05 -8.24 -32.78
N GLU A 10 15.89 -8.63 -31.81
CA GLU A 10 15.44 -8.82 -30.41
C GLU A 10 15.39 -7.50 -29.63
N ALA A 11 16.19 -6.50 -30.04
CA ALA A 11 16.23 -5.18 -29.40
C ALA A 11 15.00 -4.31 -29.72
N GLN A 12 14.25 -4.62 -30.78
CA GLN A 12 13.06 -3.87 -31.19
C GLN A 12 11.73 -4.45 -30.69
N GLN A 13 11.72 -5.64 -30.07
CA GLN A 13 10.52 -6.22 -29.43
C GLN A 13 10.31 -5.77 -27.98
N THR A 14 11.23 -4.97 -27.43
CA THR A 14 11.05 -4.31 -26.12
C THR A 14 10.22 -3.01 -26.20
N GLY A 15 9.82 -2.59 -27.42
CA GLY A 15 9.16 -1.31 -27.71
C GLY A 15 7.63 -1.27 -27.58
N ARG A 16 6.99 -2.26 -26.95
CA ARG A 16 5.54 -2.22 -26.70
C ARG A 16 5.13 -2.87 -25.38
N ARG A 17 5.91 -2.65 -24.31
CA ARG A 17 5.31 -2.69 -22.98
C ARG A 17 4.38 -1.49 -22.88
N GLN A 18 3.08 -1.74 -23.05
CA GLN A 18 2.08 -0.92 -22.38
C GLN A 18 2.57 -0.80 -20.93
N THR A 19 2.95 0.40 -20.50
CA THR A 19 3.24 0.66 -19.09
C THR A 19 2.10 0.03 -18.29
N PRO A 20 2.37 -0.91 -17.37
CA PRO A 20 1.31 -1.44 -16.54
C PRO A 20 0.62 -0.23 -15.87
N PRO A 21 -0.72 -0.18 -15.81
CA PRO A 21 -1.42 0.84 -15.06
C PRO A 21 -0.75 0.98 -13.70
N GLN A 22 -0.40 2.21 -13.30
CA GLN A 22 0.24 2.47 -12.02
C GLN A 22 -0.54 1.73 -10.93
N PRO A 23 0.11 1.13 -9.91
CA PRO A 23 -0.57 0.31 -8.89
C PRO A 23 -1.85 0.94 -8.34
N ILE A 24 -1.87 2.28 -8.21
CA ILE A 24 -3.03 3.08 -7.83
C ILE A 24 -4.26 2.89 -8.70
N GLN A 25 -4.13 2.73 -10.02
CA GLN A 25 -5.26 2.61 -10.94
C GLN A 25 -5.95 1.25 -10.82
N CYS A 26 -5.24 0.23 -10.35
CA CYS A 26 -5.78 -1.11 -10.16
C CYS A 26 -6.17 -1.38 -8.71
N GLU A 27 -5.33 -1.00 -7.75
CA GLU A 27 -5.51 -1.36 -6.35
C GLU A 27 -6.48 -0.40 -5.65
N LEU A 28 -6.28 0.91 -5.81
CA LEU A 28 -7.00 1.91 -5.03
C LEU A 28 -8.53 1.84 -5.15
N PRO A 29 -9.13 1.58 -6.33
CA PRO A 29 -10.59 1.45 -6.46
C PRO A 29 -11.16 0.31 -5.61
N THR A 30 -10.37 -0.74 -5.34
CA THR A 30 -10.82 -1.93 -4.61
C THR A 30 -10.74 -1.80 -3.09
N VAL A 31 -9.98 -0.82 -2.61
CA VAL A 31 -9.71 -0.61 -1.18
C VAL A 31 -10.79 0.30 -0.60
N PRO A 32 -11.54 -0.05 0.46
CA PRO A 32 -12.33 0.94 1.19
C PRO A 32 -11.39 1.95 1.88
N VAL A 33 -11.72 3.24 1.88
CA VAL A 33 -10.86 4.27 2.51
C VAL A 33 -11.70 5.35 3.15
N GLN A 34 -11.29 5.81 4.33
CA GLN A 34 -11.82 6.99 4.97
C GLN A 34 -10.89 8.18 4.70
N ILE A 35 -11.40 9.24 4.07
CA ILE A 35 -10.64 10.46 3.78
C ILE A 35 -11.33 11.62 4.50
N GLY A 36 -10.70 12.10 5.58
CA GLY A 36 -11.32 13.00 6.53
C GLY A 36 -12.64 12.40 7.07
N PRO A 37 -13.77 13.13 6.98
CA PRO A 37 -15.07 12.61 7.41
C PRO A 37 -15.75 11.69 6.38
N HIS A 38 -15.18 11.51 5.18
CA HIS A 38 -15.83 10.81 4.08
C HIS A 38 -15.36 9.35 3.99
N PHE A 39 -16.28 8.40 4.15
CA PHE A 39 -16.02 6.99 3.90
C PHE A 39 -16.33 6.63 2.45
N LEU A 40 -15.33 6.14 1.71
CA LEU A 40 -15.43 5.77 0.30
C LEU A 40 -15.24 4.26 0.15
N LYS A 41 -16.28 3.56 -0.30
CA LYS A 41 -16.28 2.11 -0.46
C LYS A 41 -15.32 1.66 -1.56
N GLY A 42 -14.70 0.50 -1.33
CA GLY A 42 -14.02 -0.25 -2.37
C GLY A 42 -15.02 -0.94 -3.29
N ILE A 43 -14.66 -1.10 -4.56
CA ILE A 43 -15.49 -1.75 -5.58
C ILE A 43 -14.73 -2.89 -6.26
N SER A 44 -15.44 -3.88 -6.77
CA SER A 44 -14.87 -4.91 -7.63
C SER A 44 -14.43 -4.31 -8.98
N PHE A 45 -13.41 -4.90 -9.61
CA PHE A 45 -12.94 -4.51 -10.94
C PHE A 45 -14.07 -4.53 -11.97
N ASN A 46 -14.57 -3.34 -12.33
CA ASN A 46 -15.57 -3.12 -13.37
C ASN A 46 -15.41 -1.69 -13.93
N GLU A 47 -16.30 -1.26 -14.82
CA GLU A 47 -16.26 0.07 -15.44
C GLU A 47 -16.33 1.23 -14.43
N SER A 48 -16.88 1.00 -13.23
CA SER A 48 -16.94 2.01 -12.16
C SER A 48 -15.60 2.24 -11.44
N ALA A 49 -14.55 1.45 -11.74
CA ALA A 49 -13.21 1.61 -11.18
C ALA A 49 -12.63 3.02 -11.42
N ALA A 50 -12.82 3.55 -12.63
CA ALA A 50 -12.34 4.88 -13.00
C ALA A 50 -13.11 6.00 -12.27
N GLU A 51 -14.42 5.85 -12.11
CA GLU A 51 -15.25 6.80 -11.38
C GLU A 51 -14.91 6.81 -9.88
N ASN A 52 -14.71 5.62 -9.30
CA ASN A 52 -14.31 5.48 -7.90
C ASN A 52 -12.92 6.08 -7.64
N LEU A 53 -11.96 5.83 -8.54
CA LEU A 53 -10.64 6.49 -8.50
C LEU A 53 -10.80 8.00 -8.53
N LYS A 54 -11.59 8.54 -9.47
CA LYS A 54 -11.85 9.97 -9.60
C LYS A 54 -12.48 10.55 -8.34
N LEU A 55 -13.42 9.85 -7.72
CA LEU A 55 -14.05 10.24 -6.47
C LEU A 55 -13.03 10.33 -5.33
N LYS A 56 -12.20 9.30 -5.15
CA LYS A 56 -11.14 9.28 -4.12
C LYS A 56 -10.12 10.40 -4.32
N THR A 57 -9.67 10.60 -5.55
CA THR A 57 -8.79 11.71 -5.93
C THR A 57 -9.43 13.05 -5.60
N HIS A 58 -10.70 13.25 -5.95
CA HIS A 58 -11.43 14.48 -5.65
C HIS A 58 -11.56 14.74 -4.15
N THR A 59 -11.96 13.73 -3.36
CA THR A 59 -12.08 13.86 -1.90
C THR A 59 -10.73 14.18 -1.26
N MET A 60 -9.65 13.54 -1.71
CA MET A 60 -8.30 13.85 -1.24
C MET A 60 -7.90 15.29 -1.55
N LEU A 61 -8.19 15.79 -2.75
CA LEU A 61 -7.96 17.19 -3.12
C LEU A 61 -8.70 18.16 -2.21
N GLN A 62 -9.94 17.85 -1.78
CA GLN A 62 -10.67 18.71 -0.84
C GLN A 62 -10.01 18.71 0.54
N LEU A 63 -9.58 17.55 1.05
CA LEU A 63 -8.87 17.46 2.33
C LEU A 63 -7.58 18.30 2.33
N ILE A 64 -6.82 18.28 1.24
CA ILE A 64 -5.59 19.11 1.10
C ILE A 64 -5.92 20.61 1.07
N LYS A 65 -7.05 21.00 0.47
CA LYS A 65 -7.48 22.40 0.47
C LYS A 65 -7.86 22.87 1.87
N GLU A 66 -8.59 22.03 2.63
CA GLU A 66 -8.96 22.29 4.02
C GLU A 66 -7.74 22.51 4.93
N ALA A 67 -6.60 21.87 4.61
CA ALA A 67 -5.32 22.06 5.29
C ALA A 67 -4.66 23.45 5.11
N GLY A 68 -5.35 24.42 4.49
CA GLY A 68 -4.85 25.79 4.32
C GLY A 68 -3.94 25.99 3.11
N CYS A 69 -3.99 25.11 2.10
CA CYS A 69 -3.17 25.21 0.90
C CYS A 69 -3.65 26.20 -0.18
N HIS A 70 -4.24 27.34 0.22
CA HIS A 70 -4.84 28.29 -0.72
C HIS A 70 -3.86 29.11 -1.59
N ASN A 71 -2.55 29.06 -1.37
CA ASN A 71 -1.59 29.97 -2.06
C ASN A 71 -0.56 29.29 -2.99
N GLY A 72 -0.91 28.22 -3.73
CA GLY A 72 0.03 27.77 -4.78
C GLY A 72 -0.20 26.41 -5.42
N LEU A 73 -1.15 25.60 -4.96
CA LEU A 73 -1.53 24.38 -5.67
C LEU A 73 -2.35 24.78 -6.89
N THR A 74 -1.68 24.96 -8.03
CA THR A 74 -2.39 25.05 -9.31
C THR A 74 -3.16 23.74 -9.53
N PRO A 75 -4.34 23.75 -10.18
CA PRO A 75 -5.18 22.55 -10.38
C PRO A 75 -4.53 21.40 -11.17
N ARG A 76 -3.25 21.52 -11.51
CA ARG A 76 -2.51 20.64 -12.42
C ARG A 76 -1.45 19.79 -11.72
N ASP A 77 -1.20 20.02 -10.43
CA ASP A 77 -0.21 19.25 -9.66
C ASP A 77 -0.89 18.10 -8.91
N ASP A 78 -1.18 17.02 -9.66
CA ASP A 78 -1.78 15.78 -9.13
C ASP A 78 -0.76 14.91 -8.35
N SER A 79 0.49 15.36 -8.25
CA SER A 79 1.58 14.59 -7.61
C SER A 79 1.41 14.33 -6.10
N PRO A 80 0.94 15.27 -5.24
CA PRO A 80 0.81 15.01 -3.80
C PRO A 80 -0.36 14.09 -3.50
N VAL A 81 -1.45 14.25 -4.25
CA VAL A 81 -2.66 13.44 -4.10
C VAL A 81 -2.36 11.99 -4.44
N THR A 82 -1.69 11.78 -5.57
CA THR A 82 -1.28 10.44 -6.01
C THR A 82 -0.34 9.79 -5.00
N GLU A 83 0.64 10.53 -4.48
CA GLU A 83 1.62 10.02 -3.51
C GLU A 83 0.99 9.61 -2.17
N VAL A 84 0.05 10.42 -1.66
CA VAL A 84 -0.70 10.11 -0.43
C VAL A 84 -1.61 8.90 -0.66
N LEU A 85 -2.38 8.89 -1.75
CA LEU A 85 -3.29 7.79 -2.06
C LEU A 85 -2.55 6.47 -2.38
N ASN A 86 -1.31 6.54 -2.86
CA ASN A 86 -0.47 5.34 -2.99
C ASN A 86 -0.21 4.64 -1.65
N GLN A 87 -0.19 5.37 -0.54
CA GLN A 87 0.10 4.78 0.78
C GLN A 87 -0.99 3.82 1.26
N VAL A 88 -2.21 3.93 0.75
CA VAL A 88 -3.29 2.99 1.10
C VAL A 88 -3.31 1.74 0.19
N CYS A 89 -2.52 1.74 -0.89
CA CYS A 89 -2.43 0.60 -1.81
C CYS A 89 -1.66 -0.56 -1.15
N PRO A 90 -2.18 -1.81 -1.16
CA PRO A 90 -1.53 -2.97 -0.55
C PRO A 90 -0.08 -3.20 -1.00
N SER A 91 0.24 -2.90 -2.26
CA SER A 91 1.62 -2.99 -2.78
C SER A 91 2.62 -2.11 -2.02
N THR A 92 2.18 -1.01 -1.41
CA THR A 92 3.04 -0.05 -0.71
C THR A 92 3.41 -0.54 0.70
N TRP A 93 2.43 -0.99 1.49
CA TRP A 93 2.64 -1.24 2.93
C TRP A 93 2.76 -2.73 3.29
N ARG A 94 2.14 -3.64 2.52
CA ARG A 94 2.00 -5.06 2.92
C ARG A 94 3.35 -5.76 3.09
N GLY A 95 4.28 -5.53 2.16
CA GLY A 95 5.62 -6.14 2.21
C GLY A 95 6.44 -5.66 3.40
N ALA A 96 6.42 -4.34 3.66
CA ALA A 96 7.10 -3.73 4.80
C ALA A 96 6.54 -4.26 6.14
N CYS A 97 5.22 -4.30 6.28
CA CYS A 97 4.56 -4.83 7.47
C CYS A 97 4.88 -6.31 7.69
N LYS A 98 4.76 -7.16 6.66
CA LYS A 98 5.13 -8.58 6.75
C LYS A 98 6.56 -8.75 7.23
N THR A 99 7.47 -7.98 6.64
CA THR A 99 8.90 -8.04 6.98
C THR A 99 9.14 -7.62 8.42
N ALA A 100 8.53 -6.52 8.87
CA ALA A 100 8.65 -6.05 10.24
C ALA A 100 8.15 -7.10 11.25
N VAL A 101 6.97 -7.70 11.01
CA VAL A 101 6.46 -8.78 11.88
C VAL A 101 7.37 -10.00 11.85
N GLN A 102 7.88 -10.39 10.66
CA GLN A 102 8.78 -11.53 10.53
C GLN A 102 10.10 -11.30 11.28
N LEU A 103 10.64 -10.08 11.27
CA LEU A 103 11.85 -9.74 12.02
C LEU A 103 11.61 -9.76 13.53
N LEU A 104 10.44 -9.31 13.99
CA LEU A 104 10.10 -9.26 15.42
C LEU A 104 9.80 -10.63 16.02
N PHE A 105 9.08 -11.49 15.30
CA PHE A 105 8.58 -12.76 15.85
C PHE A 105 9.28 -13.99 15.26
N GLY A 106 9.80 -13.88 14.04
CA GLY A 106 10.38 -15.00 13.29
C GLY A 106 11.88 -15.18 13.47
N GLN A 107 12.56 -14.37 14.29
CA GLN A 107 14.01 -14.40 14.44
C GLN A 107 14.56 -15.79 14.87
N ALA A 108 13.81 -16.52 15.68
CA ALA A 108 14.19 -17.87 16.12
C ALA A 108 13.98 -18.96 15.06
N GLY A 109 13.42 -18.63 13.89
CA GLY A 109 13.11 -19.58 12.83
C GLY A 109 11.95 -20.53 13.13
N LEU A 110 11.27 -20.38 14.27
CA LEU A 110 10.18 -21.27 14.67
C LEU A 110 8.83 -20.91 14.06
N VAL A 111 8.68 -19.67 13.60
CA VAL A 111 7.42 -19.15 13.09
C VAL A 111 7.60 -18.40 11.78
N VAL A 112 6.56 -18.47 10.95
CA VAL A 112 6.39 -17.70 9.73
C VAL A 112 5.18 -16.80 9.84
N VAL A 113 5.25 -15.66 9.17
CA VAL A 113 4.17 -14.69 9.10
C VAL A 113 3.34 -14.89 7.84
N ASP A 114 2.03 -15.00 8.01
CA ASP A 114 1.05 -15.11 6.94
C ASP A 114 -0.07 -14.07 7.10
N THR A 115 -0.84 -13.86 6.03
CA THR A 115 -1.94 -12.87 6.02
C THR A 115 -3.10 -13.40 6.84
N ALA A 116 -3.58 -12.64 7.83
CA ALA A 116 -4.78 -13.03 8.54
C ALA A 116 -6.02 -12.88 7.65
N GLN A 117 -6.96 -13.82 7.75
CA GLN A 117 -8.26 -13.69 7.12
C GLN A 117 -9.12 -12.74 7.98
N ILE A 118 -9.45 -11.57 7.45
CA ILE A 118 -10.30 -10.58 8.14
C ILE A 118 -11.71 -10.66 7.55
N GLU A 119 -12.68 -11.02 8.39
CA GLU A 119 -14.09 -11.13 7.99
C GLU A 119 -14.72 -9.74 7.73
N ASN A 120 -14.37 -8.74 8.54
CA ASN A 120 -14.88 -7.37 8.40
C ASN A 120 -13.86 -6.42 7.79
N LYS A 121 -13.78 -6.40 6.45
CA LYS A 121 -12.84 -5.54 5.71
C LYS A 121 -13.08 -4.03 5.90
N GLU A 122 -14.30 -3.62 6.24
CA GLU A 122 -14.64 -2.20 6.40
C GLU A 122 -14.17 -1.64 7.76
N ALA A 123 -14.13 -2.46 8.81
CA ALA A 123 -13.61 -2.07 10.12
C ALA A 123 -12.09 -1.77 10.11
N TYR A 124 -11.37 -2.28 9.11
CA TYR A 124 -9.94 -2.09 8.90
C TYR A 124 -9.65 -1.21 7.68
N ALA A 125 -10.61 -0.38 7.27
CA ALA A 125 -10.39 0.55 6.16
C ALA A 125 -9.26 1.54 6.50
N PRO A 126 -8.28 1.74 5.61
CA PRO A 126 -7.33 2.83 5.70
C PRO A 126 -7.97 4.17 5.99
N GLN A 127 -7.31 4.95 6.83
CA GLN A 127 -7.74 6.29 7.21
C GLN A 127 -6.72 7.31 6.74
N ILE A 128 -7.20 8.41 6.17
CA ILE A 128 -6.41 9.58 5.81
C ILE A 128 -7.03 10.76 6.54
N SER A 129 -6.26 11.35 7.45
CA SER A 129 -6.71 12.46 8.31
C SER A 129 -5.76 13.65 8.20
N LEU A 130 -6.24 14.80 8.67
CA LEU A 130 -5.43 16.00 8.80
C LEU A 130 -5.10 16.23 10.28
N GLU A 131 -3.81 16.30 10.60
CA GLU A 131 -3.28 16.66 11.91
C GLU A 131 -2.48 17.97 11.79
N GLY A 132 -3.15 19.10 12.07
CA GLY A 132 -2.56 20.42 11.84
C GLY A 132 -2.28 20.66 10.36
N SER A 133 -1.01 20.80 9.98
CA SER A 133 -0.57 20.95 8.59
C SER A 133 -0.06 19.65 7.96
N ARG A 134 -0.24 18.51 8.62
CA ARG A 134 0.26 17.20 8.19
C ARG A 134 -0.89 16.30 7.79
N ILE A 135 -0.72 15.58 6.70
CA ILE A 135 -1.62 14.50 6.33
C ILE A 135 -1.06 13.22 6.95
N VAL A 136 -1.92 12.50 7.67
CA VAL A 136 -1.56 11.22 8.28
C VAL A 136 -2.36 10.13 7.60
N VAL A 137 -1.66 9.13 7.05
CA VAL A 137 -2.24 7.93 6.48
C VAL A 137 -2.00 6.79 7.45
N GLN A 138 -3.07 6.09 7.82
CA GLN A 138 -3.05 4.95 8.73
C GLN A 138 -3.71 3.75 8.05
N VAL A 139 -2.96 2.65 7.93
CA VAL A 139 -3.44 1.41 7.34
C VAL A 139 -3.35 0.29 8.38
N PRO A 140 -4.47 -0.06 9.03
CA PRO A 140 -4.48 -1.17 9.97
C PRO A 140 -4.47 -2.52 9.22
N SER A 141 -3.78 -3.50 9.78
CA SER A 141 -3.71 -4.86 9.25
C SER A 141 -3.47 -5.86 10.38
N THR A 142 -3.89 -7.11 10.17
CA THR A 142 -3.64 -8.20 11.11
C THR A 142 -2.87 -9.30 10.40
N TRP A 143 -1.90 -9.87 11.10
CA TRP A 143 -1.01 -10.91 10.60
C TRP A 143 -1.09 -12.14 11.50
N CYS A 144 -1.06 -13.33 10.92
CA CYS A 144 -1.05 -14.57 11.69
C CYS A 144 0.37 -15.14 11.77
N LEU A 145 0.73 -15.59 12.97
CA LEU A 145 1.93 -16.36 13.23
C LEU A 145 1.57 -17.84 13.08
N LYS A 146 2.31 -18.54 12.23
CA LYS A 146 2.18 -19.99 12.02
C LYS A 146 3.51 -20.67 12.31
N GLU A 147 3.47 -21.96 12.62
CA GLU A 147 4.69 -22.75 12.75
C GLU A 147 5.47 -22.76 11.42
N ASP A 148 6.79 -22.62 11.48
CA ASP A 148 7.63 -22.69 10.29
C ASP A 148 7.69 -24.13 9.74
N PRO A 149 7.22 -24.38 8.50
CA PRO A 149 7.17 -25.73 7.97
C PRO A 149 8.55 -26.38 7.81
N ALA A 150 9.58 -25.59 7.46
CA ALA A 150 10.93 -26.10 7.28
C ALA A 150 11.50 -26.60 8.61
N THR A 151 11.33 -25.83 9.68
CA THR A 151 11.80 -26.18 11.02
C THR A 151 11.01 -27.33 11.62
N MET A 152 9.68 -27.35 11.49
CA MET A 152 8.89 -28.48 11.99
C MET A 152 9.20 -29.79 11.27
N SER A 153 9.50 -29.72 9.96
CA SER A 153 9.99 -30.87 9.20
C SER A 153 11.31 -31.41 9.75
N LEU A 154 12.28 -30.52 10.04
CA LEU A 154 13.56 -30.90 10.66
C LEU A 154 13.38 -31.53 12.05
N LEU A 155 12.39 -31.06 12.82
CA LEU A 155 12.06 -31.58 14.14
C LEU A 155 11.17 -32.85 14.11
N GLN A 156 10.80 -33.34 12.93
CA GLN A 156 9.90 -34.48 12.74
C GLN A 156 8.55 -34.30 13.47
N ARG A 157 8.04 -33.07 13.52
CA ARG A 157 6.75 -32.74 14.10
C ARG A 157 5.69 -32.64 13.00
N SER A 158 4.49 -33.15 13.28
CA SER A 158 3.32 -32.93 12.44
C SER A 158 2.89 -31.47 12.55
N LEU A 159 2.70 -30.81 11.40
CA LEU A 159 2.23 -29.44 11.32
C LEU A 159 0.77 -29.41 10.86
N ASP A 160 -0.04 -28.60 11.54
CA ASP A 160 -1.36 -28.22 11.08
C ASP A 160 -1.26 -26.85 10.37
N PRO A 161 -1.42 -26.78 9.04
CA PRO A 161 -1.22 -25.54 8.28
C PRO A 161 -2.26 -24.45 8.58
N GLU A 162 -3.42 -24.84 9.13
CA GLU A 162 -4.50 -23.93 9.49
C GLU A 162 -4.33 -23.40 10.94
N LYS A 163 -3.50 -24.06 11.74
CA LYS A 163 -3.26 -23.65 13.12
C LYS A 163 -2.51 -22.34 13.18
N THR A 164 -3.20 -21.33 13.70
CA THR A 164 -2.61 -20.02 14.03
C THR A 164 -2.11 -20.03 15.47
N LEU A 165 -0.84 -19.70 15.67
CA LEU A 165 -0.21 -19.59 16.98
C LEU A 165 -0.55 -18.27 17.68
N GLY A 166 -0.81 -17.22 16.90
CA GLY A 166 -1.17 -15.91 17.41
C GLY A 166 -1.49 -14.93 16.28
N LEU A 167 -2.14 -13.83 16.67
CA LEU A 167 -2.43 -12.70 15.78
C LEU A 167 -1.61 -11.49 16.22
N VAL A 168 -1.15 -10.73 15.24
CA VAL A 168 -0.38 -9.49 15.45
C VAL A 168 -1.07 -8.39 14.66
N ASP A 169 -1.61 -7.40 15.38
CA ASP A 169 -2.14 -6.19 14.78
C ASP A 169 -1.00 -5.20 14.49
N VAL A 170 -1.03 -4.64 13.28
CA VAL A 170 -0.01 -3.74 12.75
C VAL A 170 -0.71 -2.51 12.16
N LEU A 171 -0.28 -1.34 12.60
CA LEU A 171 -0.72 -0.06 12.06
C LEU A 171 0.42 0.55 11.23
N TYR A 172 0.34 0.44 9.91
CA TYR A 172 1.22 1.19 9.03
C TYR A 172 0.84 2.66 9.06
N THR A 173 1.81 3.54 9.31
CA THR A 173 1.58 4.99 9.37
C THR A 173 2.54 5.71 8.44
N ALA A 174 2.02 6.56 7.57
CA ALA A 174 2.80 7.47 6.73
C ALA A 174 2.36 8.91 7.01
N VAL A 175 3.31 9.82 7.16
CA VAL A 175 3.05 11.22 7.52
C VAL A 175 3.63 12.14 6.45
N PHE A 176 2.79 13.02 5.91
CA PHE A 176 3.16 13.99 4.89
C PHE A 176 3.07 15.41 5.45
N ASP A 177 4.21 16.10 5.45
CA ASP A 177 4.29 17.50 5.82
C ASP A 177 4.09 18.37 4.57
N ILE A 178 2.89 18.96 4.43
CA ILE A 178 2.50 19.69 3.23
C ILE A 178 3.41 20.92 2.96
N PRO A 179 3.76 21.74 3.97
CA PRO A 179 4.75 22.81 3.80
C PRO A 179 6.10 22.33 3.25
N ARG A 180 6.69 21.28 3.85
CA ARG A 180 8.00 20.74 3.42
C ARG A 180 7.94 20.13 2.03
N TRP A 181 6.80 19.58 1.66
CA TRP A 181 6.55 19.00 0.34
C TRP A 181 6.59 20.08 -0.76
N LYS A 182 5.98 21.26 -0.52
CA LYS A 182 6.07 22.41 -1.45
C LYS A 182 7.49 22.90 -1.70
N GLU A 183 8.39 22.67 -0.75
CA GLU A 183 9.80 23.07 -0.83
C GLU A 183 10.70 21.98 -1.46
N GLY A 184 10.13 20.85 -1.89
CA GLY A 184 10.87 19.73 -2.48
C GLY A 184 11.74 18.95 -1.48
N ARG A 185 11.49 19.09 -0.17
CA ARG A 185 12.29 18.48 0.90
C ARG A 185 11.57 17.30 1.54
N TYR A 186 11.37 16.22 0.78
CA TYR A 186 10.76 14.97 1.29
C TYR A 186 11.82 14.05 1.94
N ILE A 187 11.51 13.59 3.15
CA ILE A 187 12.16 12.44 3.79
C ILE A 187 11.01 11.57 4.32
N CYS A 188 10.81 10.39 3.75
CA CYS A 188 10.02 9.34 4.39
C CYS A 188 10.81 8.83 5.58
N SER A 189 10.32 9.06 6.80
CA SER A 189 10.83 8.48 8.03
C SER A 189 10.01 7.25 8.42
#